data_AF-A0A524FXP1-F1
#
_entry.id   AF-A0A524FXP1-F1
#
_cell.length_a   1.000
_cell.length_b   1.000
_cell.length_c   1.000
_cell.angle_alpha   90.00
_cell.angle_beta   90.00
_cell.angle_gamma   90.00
#
_symmetry.space_group_name_H-M   'P 1'
#
loop_
_entity.id
_entity.type
_entity.pdbx_description
1 polymer ?
#
loop_
_entity_poly.entity_id
_entity_poly.type
_entity_poly.pdbx_seq_one_letter_code
_entity_poly.pdbx_strand_id
1 'polypeptide(L)'
;MVKKPELEDNLKAFTNEILRNFGDYYIGPKVMKAISMFRKERNLLYIDKTEGAFKAVIKSQSQPHKYEYACTLRSDGSYFCSSQNLYRCGGLRGGVCKHIILSLIAIIKQGNSTSKELIGWLKNSLNKKAILDKPEATAIFLKYKNALEGKIEWRPVEIYPEDFMAF
;
A
#
# COMPACT_ATOMS: atom_id res chain seq x y z
N MET A 1 -0.60 -21.40 5.13
CA MET A 1 0.22 -20.98 3.97
C MET A 1 -0.63 -21.13 2.72
N VAL A 2 -0.89 -20.03 2.00
CA VAL A 2 -1.55 -20.07 0.68
C VAL A 2 -0.58 -20.67 -0.33
N LYS A 3 -1.04 -21.57 -1.22
CA LYS A 3 -0.15 -22.20 -2.21
C LYS A 3 0.27 -21.17 -3.27
N LYS A 4 1.52 -21.23 -3.75
CA LYS A 4 2.08 -20.30 -4.75
C LYS A 4 1.20 -20.09 -6.02
N PRO A 5 0.53 -21.11 -6.60
CA PRO A 5 -0.34 -20.91 -7.76
C PRO A 5 -1.59 -20.07 -7.43
N GLU A 6 -2.20 -20.33 -6.27
CA GLU A 6 -3.39 -19.62 -5.78
C GLU A 6 -3.09 -18.13 -5.50
N LEU A 7 -1.84 -17.83 -5.15
CA LEU A 7 -1.33 -16.49 -4.92
C LEU A 7 -1.20 -15.67 -6.21
N GLU A 8 -0.70 -16.29 -7.28
CA GLU A 8 -0.60 -15.65 -8.60
C GLU A 8 -1.97 -15.38 -9.19
N ASP A 9 -2.92 -16.32 -9.05
CA ASP A 9 -4.30 -16.16 -9.49
C ASP A 9 -5.04 -15.06 -8.73
N ASN A 10 -4.87 -14.99 -7.40
CA ASN A 10 -5.46 -13.94 -6.57
C ASN A 10 -4.92 -12.55 -6.90
N LEU A 11 -3.61 -12.43 -7.17
CA LEU A 11 -3.00 -11.16 -7.52
C LEU A 11 -3.38 -10.71 -8.95
N LYS A 12 -3.49 -11.65 -9.90
CA LYS A 12 -4.01 -11.37 -11.26
C LYS A 12 -5.46 -10.95 -11.19
N ALA A 13 -6.28 -11.68 -10.44
CA ALA A 13 -7.68 -11.33 -10.22
C ALA A 13 -7.80 -9.93 -9.61
N PHE A 14 -7.05 -9.61 -8.56
CA PHE A 14 -7.09 -8.29 -7.94
C PHE A 14 -6.61 -7.17 -8.88
N THR A 15 -5.51 -7.39 -9.59
CA THR A 15 -4.96 -6.41 -10.54
C THR A 15 -5.95 -6.16 -11.68
N ASN A 16 -6.53 -7.22 -12.24
CA ASN A 16 -7.57 -7.12 -13.27
C ASN A 16 -8.83 -6.46 -12.73
N GLU A 17 -9.20 -6.73 -11.48
CA GLU A 17 -10.37 -6.12 -10.86
C GLU A 17 -10.14 -4.62 -10.60
N ILE A 18 -8.93 -4.21 -10.18
CA ILE A 18 -8.58 -2.79 -10.11
C ILE A 18 -8.60 -2.17 -11.51
N LEU A 19 -7.94 -2.76 -12.50
CA LEU A 19 -7.89 -2.21 -13.85
C LEU A 19 -9.29 -2.12 -14.49
N ARG A 20 -10.19 -3.07 -14.22
CA ARG A 20 -11.58 -3.03 -14.68
C ARG A 20 -12.39 -1.94 -14.00
N ASN A 21 -12.22 -1.75 -12.68
CA ASN A 21 -13.00 -0.76 -11.93
C ASN A 21 -12.39 0.66 -12.02
N PHE A 22 -11.10 0.77 -12.33
CA PHE A 22 -10.33 2.01 -12.19
C PHE A 22 -9.39 2.31 -13.38
N GLY A 23 -9.51 1.57 -14.49
CA GLY A 23 -8.64 1.71 -15.67
C GLY A 23 -8.70 3.10 -16.30
N ASP A 24 -9.90 3.67 -16.37
CA ASP A 24 -10.13 5.03 -16.90
C ASP A 24 -9.81 6.12 -15.87
N TYR A 25 -9.52 5.75 -14.62
CA TYR A 25 -9.14 6.66 -13.56
C TYR A 25 -7.61 6.78 -13.46
N TYR A 26 -7.14 7.85 -12.83
CA TYR A 26 -5.71 8.07 -12.51
C TYR A 26 -5.05 6.95 -11.67
N ILE A 27 -5.80 5.93 -11.27
CA ILE A 27 -5.38 4.78 -10.47
C ILE A 27 -4.74 3.69 -11.35
N GLY A 28 -5.25 3.40 -12.56
CA GLY A 28 -4.72 2.34 -13.43
C GLY A 28 -3.20 2.44 -13.66
N PRO A 29 -2.66 3.59 -14.11
CA PRO A 29 -1.20 3.77 -14.25
C PRO A 29 -0.41 3.65 -12.93
N LYS A 30 -1.05 3.92 -11.78
CA LYS A 30 -0.42 3.80 -10.46
C LYS A 30 -0.30 2.34 -10.02
N VAL A 31 -1.20 1.45 -10.48
CA VAL A 31 -1.10 -0.01 -10.28
C VAL A 31 0.14 -0.55 -10.96
N MET A 32 0.36 -0.23 -12.23
CA MET A 32 1.54 -0.68 -12.98
C MET A 32 2.84 -0.18 -12.31
N LYS A 33 2.84 1.05 -11.78
CA LYS A 33 3.98 1.56 -10.99
C LYS A 33 4.16 0.82 -9.66
N ALA A 34 3.09 0.43 -8.98
CA ALA A 34 3.18 -0.36 -7.74
C ALA A 34 3.76 -1.76 -8.00
N ILE A 35 3.31 -2.43 -9.07
CA ILE A 35 3.86 -3.72 -9.51
C ILE A 35 5.34 -3.58 -9.86
N SER A 36 5.71 -2.54 -10.62
CA SER A 36 7.12 -2.25 -10.94
C SER A 36 7.98 -2.01 -9.70
N MET A 37 7.43 -1.42 -8.63
CA MET A 37 8.15 -1.30 -7.36
C MET A 37 8.40 -2.67 -6.72
N PHE A 38 7.40 -3.54 -6.65
CA PHE A 38 7.59 -4.88 -6.09
C PHE A 38 8.65 -5.70 -6.84
N ARG A 39 8.69 -5.63 -8.18
CA ARG A 39 9.69 -6.35 -8.99
C ARG A 39 11.14 -5.92 -8.77
N LYS A 40 11.39 -4.73 -8.20
CA LYS A 40 12.75 -4.19 -8.06
C LYS A 40 13.37 -4.52 -6.71
N GLU A 41 12.62 -4.32 -5.64
CA GLU A 41 13.13 -4.50 -4.29
C GLU A 41 11.97 -4.62 -3.28
N ARG A 42 12.30 -5.03 -2.06
CA ARG A 42 11.37 -5.01 -0.93
C ARG A 42 11.13 -3.58 -0.47
N ASN A 43 10.09 -2.97 -1.06
CA ASN A 43 9.72 -1.58 -0.77
C ASN A 43 8.77 -1.44 0.42
N LEU A 44 8.02 -2.48 0.79
CA LEU A 44 7.11 -2.45 1.93
C LEU A 44 7.87 -2.77 3.22
N LEU A 45 8.03 -1.77 4.08
CA LEU A 45 8.83 -1.86 5.31
C LEU A 45 7.96 -2.20 6.52
N TYR A 46 6.71 -1.76 6.51
CA TYR A 46 5.76 -1.96 7.60
C TYR A 46 4.35 -2.02 7.05
N ILE A 47 3.51 -2.89 7.63
CA ILE A 47 2.07 -2.85 7.42
C ILE A 47 1.34 -3.30 8.69
N ASP A 48 0.21 -2.66 8.94
CA ASP A 48 -0.71 -2.94 10.02
C ASP A 48 -2.13 -2.69 9.52
N LYS A 49 -2.93 -3.77 9.41
CA LYS A 49 -4.31 -3.70 8.94
C LYS A 49 -5.25 -3.93 10.12
N THR A 50 -6.17 -2.99 10.29
CA THR A 50 -7.32 -3.09 11.19
C THR A 50 -8.60 -3.23 10.37
N GLU A 51 -9.74 -3.45 11.02
CA GLU A 51 -11.03 -3.55 10.33
C GLU A 51 -11.40 -2.29 9.52
N GLY A 52 -11.04 -1.10 10.02
CA GLY A 52 -11.43 0.18 9.42
C GLY A 52 -10.36 0.90 8.61
N ALA A 53 -9.11 0.44 8.66
CA ALA A 53 -7.99 1.11 8.00
C ALA A 53 -6.77 0.21 7.88
N PHE A 54 -5.85 0.55 6.97
CA PHE A 54 -4.48 0.06 7.03
C PHE A 54 -3.50 1.21 7.27
N LYS A 55 -2.36 0.89 7.87
CA LYS A 55 -1.21 1.77 8.05
C LYS A 55 0.02 1.09 7.50
N ALA A 56 0.82 1.80 6.71
CA ALA A 56 2.03 1.22 6.12
C ALA A 56 3.19 2.21 6.06
N VAL A 57 4.42 1.67 6.12
CA VAL A 57 5.65 2.40 5.79
C VAL A 57 6.27 1.79 4.55
N ILE A 58 6.55 2.63 3.56
CA ILE A 58 7.07 2.23 2.26
C ILE A 58 8.33 3.01 1.91
N LYS A 59 9.36 2.32 1.43
CA LYS A 59 10.60 2.88 0.92
C LYS A 59 10.38 3.64 -0.39
N SER A 60 11.06 4.76 -0.56
CA SER A 60 11.00 5.54 -1.81
C SER A 60 11.61 4.80 -2.99
N GLN A 61 10.88 4.66 -4.09
CA GLN A 61 11.41 4.07 -5.31
C GLN A 61 12.60 4.85 -5.91
N SER A 62 12.57 6.18 -5.86
CA SER A 62 13.58 7.02 -6.54
C SER A 62 14.71 7.46 -5.63
N GLN A 63 14.50 7.43 -4.31
CA GLN A 63 15.49 7.84 -3.31
C GLN A 63 15.45 6.87 -2.12
N PRO A 64 15.72 5.56 -2.36
CA PRO A 64 15.49 4.49 -1.39
C PRO A 64 16.27 4.64 -0.08
N HIS A 65 17.45 5.29 -0.12
CA HIS A 65 18.28 5.52 1.07
C HIS A 65 17.92 6.80 1.85
N LYS A 66 16.98 7.60 1.33
CA LYS A 66 16.70 8.94 1.88
C LYS A 66 15.28 9.07 2.39
N TYR A 67 14.31 8.47 1.71
CA TYR A 67 12.90 8.69 2.02
C TYR A 67 12.14 7.39 2.26
N GLU A 68 11.35 7.42 3.32
CA GLU A 68 10.30 6.49 3.65
C GLU A 68 8.97 7.24 3.69
N TYR A 69 7.88 6.55 3.41
CA TYR A 69 6.54 7.11 3.34
C TYR A 69 5.60 6.39 4.27
N ALA A 70 4.98 7.12 5.20
CA ALA A 70 3.81 6.64 5.93
C ALA A 70 2.58 6.84 5.06
N CYS A 71 1.72 5.82 4.97
CA CYS A 71 0.45 5.93 4.26
C CYS A 71 -0.67 5.15 4.94
N THR A 72 -1.89 5.60 4.66
CA THR A 72 -3.14 5.00 5.16
C THR A 72 -4.24 5.17 4.13
N LEU A 73 -5.16 4.21 4.13
CA LEU A 73 -6.49 4.31 3.54
C LEU A 73 -7.46 3.73 4.56
N ARG A 74 -8.56 4.44 4.80
CA ARG A 74 -9.65 4.00 5.65
C ARG A 74 -10.82 3.46 4.83
N SER A 75 -11.68 2.68 5.47
CA SER A 75 -12.89 2.13 4.88
C SER A 75 -13.85 3.20 4.36
N ASP A 76 -13.87 4.37 5.00
CA ASP A 76 -14.64 5.53 4.55
C ASP A 76 -14.03 6.19 3.30
N GLY A 77 -12.84 5.78 2.87
CA GLY A 77 -12.12 6.34 1.73
C GLY A 77 -11.25 7.55 2.07
N SER A 78 -11.13 7.97 3.32
CA SER A 78 -10.12 8.97 3.72
C SER A 78 -8.72 8.39 3.64
N TYR A 79 -7.75 9.18 3.19
CA TYR A 79 -6.39 8.70 2.95
C TYR A 79 -5.33 9.80 3.02
N PHE A 80 -4.10 9.39 3.31
CA PHE A 80 -2.91 10.20 3.09
C PHE A 80 -1.67 9.36 2.78
N CYS A 81 -0.65 10.05 2.30
CA CYS A 81 0.71 9.54 2.20
C CYS A 81 1.70 10.69 2.38
N SER A 82 2.69 10.54 3.25
CA SER A 82 3.70 11.56 3.49
C SER A 82 5.07 10.98 3.77
N SER A 83 6.13 11.73 3.44
CA SER A 83 7.49 11.36 3.82
C SER A 83 7.69 11.44 5.34
N GLN A 84 8.84 10.95 5.84
CA GLN A 84 9.19 11.09 7.27
C GLN A 84 9.30 12.54 7.77
N ASN A 85 9.47 13.50 6.85
CA ASN A 85 9.49 14.93 7.15
C ASN A 85 8.10 15.58 7.05
N LEU A 86 7.03 14.76 6.99
CA LEU A 86 5.63 15.20 6.94
C LEU A 86 5.27 16.04 5.70
N TYR A 87 5.99 15.84 4.59
CA TYR A 87 5.62 16.39 3.30
C TYR A 87 4.70 15.43 2.56
N ARG A 88 3.63 15.94 1.97
CA ARG A 88 2.69 15.14 1.16
C ARG A 88 3.42 14.45 0.02
N CYS A 89 3.10 13.18 -0.22
CA CYS A 89 3.60 12.46 -1.37
C CYS A 89 3.09 13.11 -2.67
N GLY A 90 3.99 13.43 -3.60
CA GLY A 90 3.63 14.01 -4.90
C GLY A 90 2.70 13.10 -5.73
N GLY A 91 2.67 11.80 -5.45
CA GLY A 91 1.77 10.84 -6.09
C GLY A 91 0.30 10.94 -5.67
N LEU A 92 -0.05 11.80 -4.70
CA LEU A 92 -1.43 12.03 -4.24
C LEU A 92 -2.24 12.92 -5.19
N ARG A 93 -1.61 13.50 -6.23
CA ARG A 93 -2.33 14.25 -7.26
C ARG A 93 -3.32 13.32 -7.98
N GLY A 94 -4.57 13.75 -8.05
CA GLY A 94 -5.66 13.05 -8.74
C GLY A 94 -6.15 11.75 -8.08
N GLY A 95 -5.78 11.46 -6.82
CA GLY A 95 -6.28 10.28 -6.09
C GLY A 95 -5.22 9.62 -5.22
N VAL A 96 -5.49 8.40 -4.73
CA VAL A 96 -4.53 7.59 -3.97
C VAL A 96 -3.21 7.43 -4.72
N CYS A 97 -2.08 7.40 -4.00
CA CYS A 97 -0.76 7.26 -4.62
C CYS A 97 -0.40 5.77 -4.82
N LYS A 98 0.67 5.50 -5.59
CA LYS A 98 1.17 4.13 -5.80
C LYS A 98 1.56 3.40 -4.51
N HIS A 99 1.98 4.12 -3.45
CA HIS A 99 2.32 3.49 -2.16
C HIS A 99 1.07 2.91 -1.47
N ILE A 100 -0.07 3.59 -1.56
CA ILE A 100 -1.34 3.05 -1.06
C ILE A 100 -1.71 1.79 -1.85
N ILE A 101 -1.63 1.84 -3.19
CA ILE A 101 -1.93 0.69 -4.05
C ILE A 101 -1.02 -0.50 -3.73
N LEU A 102 0.28 -0.25 -3.56
CA LEU A 102 1.27 -1.25 -3.14
C LEU A 102 0.88 -1.92 -1.83
N SER A 103 0.44 -1.14 -0.83
CA SER A 103 -0.02 -1.67 0.47
C SER A 103 -1.27 -2.54 0.33
N LEU A 104 -2.23 -2.16 -0.50
CA LEU A 104 -3.45 -2.95 -0.71
C LEU A 104 -3.16 -4.31 -1.35
N ILE A 105 -2.27 -4.32 -2.35
CA ILE A 105 -1.77 -5.56 -2.96
C ILE A 105 -1.15 -6.47 -1.89
N ALA A 106 -0.36 -5.89 -0.99
CA ALA A 106 0.29 -6.65 0.07
C ALA A 106 -0.70 -7.26 1.06
N ILE A 107 -1.71 -6.50 1.48
CA ILE A 107 -2.76 -6.96 2.41
C ILE A 107 -3.49 -8.17 1.84
N ILE A 108 -3.84 -8.14 0.55
CA ILE A 108 -4.52 -9.26 -0.13
C ILE A 108 -3.59 -10.46 -0.22
N LYS A 109 -2.33 -10.24 -0.60
CA LYS A 109 -1.34 -11.33 -0.71
C LYS A 109 -1.12 -12.05 0.63
N GLN A 110 -1.24 -11.34 1.75
CA GLN A 110 -1.16 -11.93 3.08
C GLN A 110 -2.44 -12.64 3.55
N GLY A 111 -3.54 -12.55 2.79
CA GLY A 111 -4.84 -13.08 3.20
C GLY A 111 -5.52 -12.27 4.30
N ASN A 112 -5.09 -11.02 4.54
CA ASN A 112 -5.61 -10.15 5.61
C ASN A 112 -6.89 -9.38 5.21
N SER A 113 -7.31 -9.48 3.95
CA SER A 113 -8.53 -8.86 3.41
C SER A 113 -8.90 -9.47 2.06
N THR A 114 -10.11 -9.20 1.58
CA THR A 114 -10.58 -9.60 0.25
C THR A 114 -10.42 -8.47 -0.77
N SER A 115 -10.29 -8.83 -2.06
CA SER A 115 -10.30 -7.85 -3.16
C SER A 115 -11.52 -6.94 -3.12
N LYS A 116 -12.70 -7.50 -2.85
CA LYS A 116 -13.98 -6.78 -2.79
C LYS A 116 -13.98 -5.68 -1.71
N GLU A 117 -13.46 -5.98 -0.52
CA GLU A 117 -13.37 -5.04 0.60
C GLU A 117 -12.47 -3.85 0.23
N LEU A 118 -11.23 -4.12 -0.20
CA LEU A 118 -10.26 -3.06 -0.50
C LEU A 118 -10.63 -2.24 -1.75
N ILE A 119 -11.30 -2.85 -2.72
CA ILE A 119 -11.88 -2.12 -3.86
C ILE A 119 -12.99 -1.19 -3.38
N GLY A 120 -13.81 -1.61 -2.41
CA GLY A 120 -14.79 -0.73 -1.76
C GLY A 120 -14.12 0.50 -1.14
N TRP A 121 -13.02 0.30 -0.40
CA TRP A 121 -12.26 1.41 0.20
C TRP A 121 -11.70 2.36 -0.87
N LEU A 122 -11.17 1.83 -1.97
CA LEU A 122 -10.70 2.62 -3.11
C LEU A 122 -11.83 3.40 -3.78
N LYS A 123 -13.00 2.79 -4.01
CA LYS A 123 -14.17 3.47 -4.57
C LYS A 123 -14.60 4.65 -3.70
N ASN A 124 -14.63 4.46 -2.38
CA ASN A 124 -14.95 5.51 -1.42
C ASN A 124 -13.93 6.67 -1.44
N SER A 125 -12.71 6.44 -1.93
CA SER A 125 -11.67 7.47 -2.05
C SER A 125 -11.73 8.31 -3.32
N LEU A 126 -12.45 7.88 -4.37
CA LEU A 126 -12.38 8.48 -5.72
C LEU A 126 -12.66 9.99 -5.76
N ASN A 127 -13.60 10.45 -4.93
CA ASN A 127 -14.01 11.86 -4.86
C ASN A 127 -13.45 12.58 -3.62
N LYS A 128 -12.54 11.94 -2.88
CA LYS A 128 -11.93 12.51 -1.69
C LYS A 128 -10.56 13.09 -2.03
N LYS A 129 -10.22 14.22 -1.41
CA LYS A 129 -8.87 14.77 -1.45
C LYS A 129 -8.05 14.15 -0.33
N ALA A 130 -6.75 13.94 -0.59
CA ALA A 130 -5.83 13.51 0.45
C ALA A 130 -5.72 14.57 1.55
N ILE A 131 -5.93 14.17 2.80
CA ILE A 131 -5.82 15.04 3.97
C ILE A 131 -4.70 14.50 4.85
N LEU A 132 -3.58 15.22 4.87
CA LEU A 132 -2.44 14.83 5.71
C LEU A 132 -2.78 15.04 7.19
N ASP A 133 -2.89 13.93 7.91
CA ASP A 133 -2.90 13.89 9.37
C ASP A 133 -1.46 13.70 9.87
N LYS A 134 -0.85 14.79 10.35
CA LYS A 134 0.53 14.79 10.83
C LYS A 134 0.71 13.92 12.09
N PRO A 135 -0.14 14.05 13.14
CA PRO A 135 -0.10 13.13 14.28
C PRO A 135 -0.14 11.67 13.89
N GLU A 136 -1.06 11.28 13.01
CA GLU A 136 -1.16 9.88 12.59
C GLU A 136 0.07 9.43 11.77
N ALA A 137 0.56 10.27 10.84
CA ALA A 137 1.77 9.96 10.09
C ALA A 137 2.97 9.71 11.03
N THR A 138 3.16 10.57 12.04
CA THR A 138 4.20 10.39 13.06
C THR A 138 3.99 9.10 13.85
N ALA A 139 2.75 8.79 14.27
CA ALA A 139 2.45 7.57 15.00
C ALA A 139 2.76 6.30 14.19
N ILE A 140 2.52 6.31 12.87
CA ILE A 140 2.87 5.20 11.98
C ILE A 140 4.38 4.98 11.96
N PHE A 141 5.18 6.04 11.80
CA PHE A 141 6.64 5.93 11.82
C PHE A 141 7.19 5.46 13.17
N LEU A 142 6.63 5.95 14.28
CA LEU A 142 7.03 5.49 15.62
C LEU A 142 6.71 4.02 15.82
N LYS A 143 5.53 3.55 15.38
CA LYS A 143 5.15 2.14 15.47
C LYS A 143 6.08 1.26 14.63
N TYR A 144 6.43 1.69 13.41
CA TYR A 144 7.42 1.01 12.58
C TYR A 144 8.81 0.93 13.25
N LYS A 145 9.31 2.03 13.82
CA LYS A 145 10.60 2.01 14.55
C LYS A 145 10.57 1.06 15.75
N ASN A 146 9.49 1.09 16.52
CA ASN A 146 9.31 0.15 17.63
C ASN A 146 9.28 -1.31 17.16
N ALA A 147 8.70 -1.60 15.98
CA ALA A 147 8.74 -2.94 15.40
C ALA A 147 10.16 -3.37 15.02
N LEU A 148 10.96 -2.48 14.42
CA LEU A 148 12.37 -2.75 14.11
C LEU A 148 13.21 -3.03 15.36
N GLU A 149 12.91 -2.34 16.46
CA GLU A 149 13.58 -2.51 17.75
C GLU A 149 13.05 -3.73 18.54
N GLY A 150 12.09 -4.48 18.00
CA GLY A 150 11.49 -5.63 18.69
C GLY A 150 10.61 -5.26 19.89
N LYS A 151 10.26 -3.98 20.06
CA LYS A 151 9.41 -3.48 21.15
C LYS A 151 7.93 -3.81 20.97
N ILE A 152 7.53 -4.14 19.74
CA ILE A 152 6.18 -4.64 19.44
C ILE A 152 6.29 -5.91 18.61
N GLU A 153 5.40 -6.87 18.86
CA GLU A 153 5.29 -8.04 18.02
C GLU A 153 4.83 -7.63 16.62
N TRP A 154 5.67 -7.89 15.63
CA TRP A 154 5.39 -7.61 14.24
C TRP A 154 6.20 -8.57 13.38
N ARG A 155 5.60 -9.02 12.28
CA ARG A 155 6.28 -9.85 11.28
C ARG A 155 6.38 -9.09 9.97
N PRO A 156 7.59 -8.98 9.38
CA PRO A 156 7.76 -8.42 8.06
C PRO A 156 6.84 -9.07 7.04
N VAL A 157 6.39 -8.25 6.10
CA VAL A 157 5.59 -8.74 4.99
C VAL A 157 6.50 -9.53 4.05
N GLU A 158 6.23 -10.82 3.93
CA GLU A 158 6.93 -11.73 3.03
C GLU A 158 6.46 -11.52 1.58
N ILE A 159 6.90 -10.40 1.01
CA ILE A 159 6.67 -10.05 -0.38
C ILE A 159 8.01 -9.83 -1.07
N TYR A 160 8.20 -10.57 -2.15
CA TYR A 160 9.46 -10.71 -2.86
C TYR A 160 9.30 -10.30 -4.32
N PRO A 161 10.35 -9.77 -4.97
CA PRO A 161 10.33 -9.47 -6.40
C PRO A 161 9.83 -10.62 -7.29
N GLU A 162 10.23 -11.84 -6.95
CA GLU A 162 9.88 -13.08 -7.66
C GLU A 162 8.38 -13.32 -7.71
N ASP A 163 7.64 -12.82 -6.72
CA ASP A 163 6.17 -12.89 -6.67
C ASP A 163 5.48 -12.09 -7.80
N PHE A 164 6.20 -11.19 -8.45
CA PHE A 164 5.66 -10.26 -9.45
C PHE A 164 6.32 -10.39 -10.82
N MET A 165 7.24 -11.33 -11.02
CA MET A 165 7.94 -11.50 -12.30
C MET A 165 7.03 -11.99 -13.43
N ALA A 166 5.95 -12.71 -13.10
CA ALA A 166 4.98 -13.24 -14.07
C ALA A 166 3.87 -12.24 -14.50
N PHE A 167 3.97 -10.98 -14.06
CA PHE A 167 3.05 -9.90 -14.40
C PHE A 167 3.61 -9.01 -15.52
#